data_AF-A0A6P0LG57-F1
#
_entry.id   AF-A0A6P0LG57-F1
#
_cell.length_a   1.000
_cell.length_b   1.000
_cell.length_c   1.000
_cell.angle_alpha   90.00
_cell.angle_beta   90.00
_cell.angle_gamma   90.00
#
_symmetry.space_group_name_H-M   'P 1'
#
loop_
_entity.id
_entity.type
_entity.pdbx_description
1 polymer ?
#
loop_
_entity_poly.entity_id
_entity_poly.type
_entity_poly.pdbx_seq_one_letter_code
_entity_poly.pdbx_strand_id
1 'polypeptide(L)'
;MISDPQLLVFTDFLETRPERFSREDLQDLDRTLARLQSNPPENVEEILRNWFKERLTIRDKLRKFDKDKTELGKVPPTEPIQPDRLENWFQELREQVKDKLNSKGKGEEGTGNRK
;
A
#
# COMPACT_ATOMS: atom_id res chain seq x y z
N MET A 1 -10.66 13.38 1.57
CA MET A 1 -11.38 12.12 1.27
C MET A 1 -10.57 11.36 0.24
N ILE A 2 -10.39 10.05 0.42
CA ILE A 2 -9.76 9.20 -0.61
C ILE A 2 -10.87 8.49 -1.36
N SER A 3 -10.97 8.74 -2.66
CA SER A 3 -12.02 8.21 -3.53
C SER A 3 -11.44 7.55 -4.77
N ASP A 4 -10.14 7.71 -5.00
CA ASP A 4 -9.45 7.03 -6.08
C ASP A 4 -9.52 5.50 -5.93
N PRO A 5 -10.11 4.77 -6.90
CA PRO A 5 -10.26 3.32 -6.81
C PRO A 5 -8.94 2.58 -6.63
N GLN A 6 -7.85 3.05 -7.23
CA GLN A 6 -6.55 2.39 -7.14
C GLN A 6 -5.98 2.52 -5.72
N LEU A 7 -6.19 3.66 -5.07
CA LEU A 7 -5.82 3.86 -3.66
C LEU A 7 -6.68 3.03 -2.71
N LEU A 8 -7.96 2.85 -3.03
CA LEU A 8 -8.87 2.06 -2.20
C LEU A 8 -8.56 0.56 -2.25
N VAL A 9 -8.14 0.03 -3.40
CA VAL A 9 -7.70 -1.38 -3.53
C VAL A 9 -6.24 -1.57 -3.15
N PHE A 10 -5.51 -0.50 -2.86
CA PHE A 10 -4.07 -0.55 -2.60
C PHE A 10 -3.72 -1.38 -1.36
N THR A 11 -4.48 -1.22 -0.28
CA THR A 11 -4.29 -1.98 0.96
C THR A 11 -4.33 -3.49 0.68
N ASP A 12 -5.32 -3.92 -0.09
CA ASP A 12 -5.48 -5.33 -0.45
C ASP A 12 -4.41 -5.81 -1.45
N PHE A 13 -3.98 -4.94 -2.37
CA PHE A 13 -2.84 -5.24 -3.25
C PHE A 13 -1.53 -5.45 -2.46
N LEU A 14 -1.29 -4.65 -1.42
CA LEU A 14 -0.13 -4.80 -0.54
C LEU A 14 -0.18 -6.11 0.25
N GLU A 15 -1.37 -6.50 0.72
CA GLU A 15 -1.59 -7.75 1.46
C GLU A 15 -1.41 -8.99 0.56
N THR A 16 -2.04 -8.98 -0.61
CA THR A 16 -2.12 -10.16 -1.49
C THR A 16 -0.92 -10.34 -2.41
N ARG A 17 -0.21 -9.25 -2.74
CA ARG A 17 0.90 -9.24 -3.69
C ARG A 17 2.16 -8.54 -3.13
N PRO A 18 2.60 -8.82 -1.89
CA PRO A 18 3.75 -8.16 -1.28
C PRO A 18 5.07 -8.45 -2.04
N GLU A 19 5.13 -9.53 -2.82
CA GLU A 19 6.27 -9.82 -3.69
C GLU A 19 6.47 -8.79 -4.81
N ARG A 20 5.45 -7.98 -5.12
CA ARG A 20 5.51 -6.98 -6.19
C ARG A 20 6.23 -5.70 -5.80
N PHE A 21 6.49 -5.50 -4.52
CA PHE A 21 7.17 -4.35 -3.95
C PHE A 21 8.61 -4.72 -3.60
N SER A 22 9.55 -3.84 -3.94
CA SER A 22 10.93 -3.93 -3.46
C SER A 22 11.00 -3.44 -2.02
N ARG A 23 12.09 -3.75 -1.31
CA ARG A 23 12.33 -3.20 0.03
C ARG A 23 12.35 -1.67 0.01
N GLU A 24 13.03 -1.10 -0.99
CA GLU A 24 13.13 0.36 -1.18
C GLU A 24 11.75 0.99 -1.42
N ASP A 25 10.89 0.34 -2.21
CA ASP A 25 9.52 0.80 -2.45
C ASP A 25 8.73 0.88 -1.14
N LEU A 26 8.82 -0.16 -0.30
CA LEU A 26 8.12 -0.20 0.99
C LEU A 26 8.69 0.81 1.99
N GLN A 27 10.00 1.05 1.99
CA GLN A 27 10.62 2.07 2.86
C GLN A 27 10.20 3.48 2.45
N ASP A 28 10.16 3.76 1.15
CA ASP A 28 9.71 5.05 0.64
C ASP A 28 8.22 5.28 0.89
N LEU A 29 7.42 4.21 0.76
CA LEU A 29 6.00 4.24 1.10
C LEU A 29 5.79 4.53 2.60
N ASP A 30 6.47 3.83 3.53
CA ASP A 30 6.37 4.12 4.97
C ASP A 30 6.73 5.57 5.29
N ARG A 31 7.78 6.12 4.65
CA ARG A 31 8.15 7.54 4.82
C ARG A 31 7.07 8.48 4.31
N THR A 32 6.49 8.19 3.16
CA THR A 32 5.40 9.00 2.58
C THR A 32 4.17 8.97 3.47
N LEU A 33 3.74 7.78 3.92
CA LEU A 33 2.61 7.61 4.83
C LEU A 33 2.86 8.27 6.18
N ALA A 34 4.07 8.19 6.74
CA ALA A 34 4.42 8.85 7.99
C ALA A 34 4.31 10.38 7.90
N ARG A 35 4.71 10.98 6.77
CA ARG A 35 4.56 12.42 6.51
C ARG A 35 3.10 12.82 6.41
N LEU A 36 2.31 12.04 5.66
CA LEU A 36 0.88 12.27 5.49
C LEU A 36 0.12 12.11 6.82
N GLN A 37 0.50 11.14 7.65
CA GLN A 37 -0.11 10.93 8.97
C GLN A 37 0.22 12.08 9.94
N SER A 38 1.48 12.57 9.95
CA SER A 38 1.90 13.60 10.89
C SER A 38 1.40 15.00 10.55
N ASN A 39 1.22 15.31 9.26
CA ASN A 39 0.69 16.59 8.81
C ASN A 39 -0.07 16.37 7.50
N PRO A 40 -1.33 15.91 7.54
CA PRO A 40 -2.10 15.60 6.34
C PRO A 40 -2.43 16.88 5.58
N PRO A 41 -1.84 17.12 4.40
CA PRO A 41 -2.20 18.28 3.59
C PRO A 41 -3.56 18.04 2.89
N GLU A 42 -4.23 19.08 2.42
CA GLU A 42 -5.52 18.91 1.73
C GLU A 42 -5.43 18.02 0.46
N ASN A 43 -4.25 17.94 -0.16
CA ASN A 43 -3.97 17.18 -1.37
C ASN A 43 -3.37 15.77 -1.11
N VAL A 44 -3.70 15.13 0.02
CA VAL A 44 -3.27 13.75 0.35
C VAL A 44 -3.41 12.79 -0.84
N GLU A 45 -4.58 12.78 -1.48
CA GLU A 45 -4.89 11.85 -2.58
C GLU A 45 -3.94 12.05 -3.77
N GLU A 46 -3.61 13.31 -4.08
CA GLU A 46 -2.69 13.65 -5.16
C GLU A 46 -1.26 13.21 -4.86
N ILE A 47 -0.81 13.37 -3.62
CA ILE A 47 0.52 12.92 -3.19
C ILE A 47 0.65 11.40 -3.37
N LEU A 48 -0.35 10.64 -2.93
CA LEU A 48 -0.36 9.18 -3.11
C LEU A 48 -0.42 8.80 -4.60
N ARG A 49 -1.27 9.47 -5.39
CA ARG A 49 -1.31 9.25 -6.85
C ARG A 49 0.02 9.53 -7.52
N ASN A 50 0.71 10.59 -7.14
CA ASN A 50 2.03 10.93 -7.68
C ASN A 50 3.07 9.87 -7.29
N TRP A 51 3.02 9.35 -6.06
CA TRP A 51 3.87 8.24 -5.65
C TRP A 51 3.74 7.01 -6.57
N PHE A 52 2.52 6.65 -7.00
CA PHE A 52 2.30 5.60 -7.99
C PHE A 52 2.76 5.99 -9.40
N LYS A 53 2.61 7.26 -9.80
CA LYS A 53 3.08 7.72 -11.13
C LYS A 53 4.59 7.60 -11.27
N GLU A 54 5.34 7.87 -10.21
CA GLU A 54 6.80 7.71 -10.20
C GLU A 54 7.21 6.22 -10.24
N ARG A 55 6.32 5.31 -9.83
CA ARG A 55 6.56 3.85 -9.78
C ARG A 55 5.72 3.11 -10.80
N LEU A 56 6.05 3.33 -12.07
CA LEU A 56 5.34 2.78 -13.22
C LEU A 56 5.07 1.27 -13.11
N THR A 57 6.06 0.49 -12.64
CA THR A 57 5.93 -0.96 -12.47
C THR A 57 4.87 -1.34 -11.44
N ILE A 58 4.80 -0.64 -10.31
CA ILE A 58 3.80 -0.90 -9.26
C ILE A 58 2.43 -0.48 -9.76
N ARG A 59 2.34 0.70 -10.36
CA ARG A 59 1.10 1.22 -10.94
C ARG A 59 0.48 0.27 -11.97
N ASP A 60 1.30 -0.29 -12.85
CA ASP A 60 0.81 -1.21 -13.89
C ASP A 60 0.29 -2.52 -13.28
N LYS A 61 1.01 -3.07 -12.30
CA LYS A 61 0.60 -4.26 -11.55
C LYS A 61 -0.68 -4.03 -10.73
N LEU A 62 -0.78 -2.88 -10.07
CA LEU A 62 -1.97 -2.47 -9.31
C LEU A 62 -3.17 -2.33 -10.25
N ARG A 63 -3.00 -1.70 -11.42
CA ARG A 63 -4.05 -1.59 -12.43
C ARG A 63 -4.50 -2.97 -12.94
N LYS A 64 -3.57 -3.90 -13.16
CA LYS A 64 -3.92 -5.27 -13.55
C LYS A 64 -4.68 -6.00 -12.44
N PHE A 65 -4.28 -5.79 -11.19
CA PHE A 65 -4.94 -6.37 -10.02
C PHE A 65 -6.37 -5.85 -9.83
N ASP A 66 -6.55 -4.54 -9.94
CA ASP A 66 -7.86 -3.88 -9.88
C ASP A 66 -8.81 -4.40 -10.97
N LYS A 67 -8.31 -4.54 -12.21
CA LYS A 67 -9.05 -5.16 -13.31
C LYS A 67 -9.44 -6.60 -13.02
N ASP A 68 -8.49 -7.44 -12.60
CA ASP A 68 -8.74 -8.85 -12.28
C ASP A 68 -9.83 -8.99 -11.19
N LYS A 69 -9.78 -8.13 -10.16
CA LYS A 69 -10.80 -8.09 -9.11
C LYS A 69 -12.18 -7.66 -9.60
N THR A 70 -12.22 -6.65 -10.47
CA THR A 70 -13.45 -6.13 -11.08
C THR A 70 -14.07 -7.16 -12.03
N GLU A 71 -13.25 -7.78 -12.89
CA GLU A 71 -13.68 -8.79 -13.86
C GLU A 71 -14.14 -10.09 -13.19
N LEU A 72 -13.55 -10.46 -12.05
CA LEU A 72 -14.00 -11.60 -11.26
C LEU A 72 -15.27 -11.33 -10.43
N GLY A 73 -15.82 -10.11 -10.46
CA GLY A 73 -16.99 -9.71 -9.67
C GLY A 73 -16.79 -9.84 -8.16
N LYS A 74 -15.53 -9.89 -7.71
CA LYS A 74 -15.17 -10.26 -6.33
C LYS A 74 -15.16 -9.08 -5.36
N VAL A 75 -15.30 -7.85 -5.85
CA VAL A 75 -15.17 -6.67 -5.00
C VAL A 75 -16.36 -5.73 -5.24
N PRO A 76 -17.22 -5.51 -4.23
CA PRO A 76 -18.15 -4.39 -4.28
C PRO A 76 -17.35 -3.09 -4.40
N PRO A 77 -17.88 -2.02 -5.01
CA PRO A 77 -17.16 -0.76 -5.10
C PRO A 77 -16.68 -0.35 -3.71
N THR A 78 -15.35 -0.25 -3.54
CA THR A 78 -14.78 0.12 -2.24
C THR A 78 -15.27 1.52 -1.91
N GLU A 79 -15.87 1.68 -0.73
CA GLU A 79 -16.39 2.97 -0.31
C GLU A 79 -15.23 3.97 -0.14
N PRO A 80 -15.44 5.25 -0.49
CA PRO A 80 -14.46 6.29 -0.24
C PRO A 80 -14.07 6.34 1.25
N ILE A 81 -12.80 6.60 1.52
CA ILE A 81 -12.32 6.80 2.89
C ILE A 81 -12.67 8.22 3.30
N GLN A 82 -13.61 8.30 4.23
CA GLN A 82 -14.05 9.55 4.83
C GLN A 82 -12.94 10.19 5.66
N PRO A 83 -12.92 11.53 5.81
CA PRO A 83 -11.89 12.24 6.57
C PRO A 83 -11.71 11.74 8.00
N ASP A 84 -12.79 11.33 8.68
CA ASP A 84 -12.76 10.79 10.05
C ASP A 84 -12.09 9.40 10.14
N ARG A 85 -12.07 8.65 9.03
CA ARG A 85 -11.41 7.34 8.94
C ARG A 85 -10.01 7.40 8.32
N LEU A 86 -9.60 8.57 7.86
CA LEU A 86 -8.35 8.74 7.11
C LEU A 86 -7.13 8.43 7.99
N GLU A 87 -7.13 8.89 9.24
CA GLU A 87 -6.04 8.60 10.18
C GLU A 87 -5.92 7.11 10.49
N ASN A 88 -7.05 6.45 10.75
CA ASN A 88 -7.10 5.00 10.98
C ASN A 88 -6.57 4.23 9.78
N TRP A 89 -7.03 4.58 8.57
CA TRP A 89 -6.55 3.95 7.35
C TRP A 89 -5.03 4.13 7.14
N PHE A 90 -4.50 5.33 7.42
CA PHE A 90 -3.06 5.56 7.36
C PHE A 90 -2.29 4.70 8.35
N GLN A 91 -2.80 4.57 9.57
CA GLN A 91 -2.19 3.74 10.60
C GLN A 91 -2.17 2.27 10.17
N GLU A 92 -3.30 1.72 9.75
CA GLU A 92 -3.42 0.33 9.29
C GLU A 92 -2.50 0.06 8.10
N LEU A 93 -2.50 0.93 7.09
CA LEU A 93 -1.65 0.78 5.91
C LEU A 93 -0.17 0.82 6.30
N ARG A 94 0.21 1.72 7.20
CA ARG A 94 1.60 1.83 7.66
C ARG A 94 2.04 0.61 8.48
N GLU A 95 1.17 0.06 9.33
CA GLU A 95 1.42 -1.18 10.05
C GLU A 95 1.66 -2.35 9.08
N GLN A 96 0.84 -2.47 8.04
CA GLN A 96 1.04 -3.47 6.98
C GLN A 96 2.38 -3.29 6.25
N VAL A 97 2.73 -2.06 5.87
CA VAL A 97 4.03 -1.78 5.21
C VAL A 97 5.20 -2.18 6.11
N LYS A 98 5.12 -1.86 7.41
CA LYS A 98 6.14 -2.25 8.40
C LYS A 98 6.22 -3.76 8.57
N ASP A 99 5.09 -4.47 8.62
CA ASP A 99 5.04 -5.93 8.64
C ASP A 99 5.75 -6.54 7.42
N LYS A 100 5.47 -6.02 6.21
CA LYS A 100 6.13 -6.48 4.98
C LYS A 100 7.61 -6.16 4.93
N LEU A 101 8.02 -5.00 5.46
CA LEU A 101 9.43 -4.62 5.61
C LEU A 101 10.18 -5.56 6.55
N ASN A 102 9.61 -5.86 7.72
CA ASN A 102 10.18 -6.81 8.68
C ASN A 102 10.29 -8.21 8.08
N SER A 103 9.27 -8.63 7.33
CA SER A 103 9.25 -9.93 6.66
C SER A 103 10.32 -10.04 5.54
N LYS A 104 10.56 -8.98 4.77
CA LYS A 104 11.64 -8.93 3.77
C LYS A 104 13.04 -8.75 4.39
N GLY A 105 13.14 -8.11 5.55
CA GLY A 105 14.39 -7.95 6.29
C GLY A 105 14.87 -9.24 6.97
N LYS A 106 13.95 -10.15 7.32
CA LYS A 106 14.27 -11.46 7.92
C LYS A 106 14.79 -12.51 6.93
N GLY A 107 15.09 -12.13 5.69
CA GLY A 107 15.68 -13.02 4.67
C GLY A 107 17.18 -13.30 4.81
N GLU A 108 17.89 -12.68 5.76
CA GLU A 108 19.32 -12.92 6.02
C GLU A 108 19.64 -13.46 7.43
N GLU A 109 18.65 -13.96 8.18
CA GLU A 109 18.90 -14.74 9.41
C GLU A 109 18.20 -16.10 9.35
N GLY A 110 18.64 -16.89 8.37
CA GLY A 110 18.28 -18.29 8.22
C GLY A 110 19.54 -19.14 8.05
N THR A 111 20.48 -19.09 8.99
CA THR A 111 21.42 -20.20 9.16
C THR A 111 21.18 -20.90 10.48
N GLY A 112 20.81 -22.17 10.37
CA GLY A 112 21.18 -23.17 11.36
C GLY A 112 20.12 -23.53 12.40
N ASN A 113 19.12 -24.29 11.97
CA ASN A 113 18.73 -25.45 12.78
C ASN A 113 20.01 -26.25 13.10
N ARG A 114 20.38 -26.35 14.37
CA ARG A 114 21.16 -27.49 14.88
C ARG A 114 20.40 -28.14 16.01
N LYS A 115 19.89 -29.31 15.66
CA LYS A 115 19.39 -30.41 16.46
C LYS A 115 20.41 -30.86 17.52
#